data_AF-A0A258KCT8-F1
#
_entry.id   AF-A0A258KCT8-F1
#
_cell.length_a   1.000
_cell.length_b   1.000
_cell.length_c   1.000
_cell.angle_alpha   90.00
_cell.angle_beta   90.00
_cell.angle_gamma   90.00
#
_symmetry.space_group_name_H-M   'P 1'
#
loop_
_entity.id
_entity.type
_entity.pdbx_description
1 polymer ?
#
loop_
_entity_poly.entity_id
_entity_poly.type
_entity_poly.pdbx_seq_one_letter_code
_entity_poly.pdbx_strand_id
1 'polypeptide(L)' 'ALAWLLHQGPDIAPIPGTTKASRVEENIGAVDVVLSPDDLSRIAAAVPETAVEGERYSEAGLAMVGR' A
#
# COMPACT_ATOMS: atom_id res chain seq x y z
N ALA A 1 5.13 -4.81 1.29
CA ALA A 1 4.06 -4.00 0.63
C ALA A 1 4.64 -2.82 -0.15
N LEU A 2 5.47 -1.95 0.46
CA LEU A 2 6.02 -0.77 -0.22
C LEU A 2 6.77 -1.08 -1.52
N ALA A 3 7.58 -2.14 -1.55
CA ALA A 3 8.28 -2.58 -2.76
C ALA A 3 7.32 -2.84 -3.95
N TRP A 4 6.22 -3.56 -3.70
CA TRP A 4 5.20 -3.81 -4.73
C TRP A 4 4.53 -2.52 -5.21
N LEU A 5 4.26 -1.58 -4.30
CA LEU A 5 3.65 -0.29 -4.64
C LEU A 5 4.57 0.56 -5.51
N LEU A 6 5.87 0.56 -5.23
CA LEU A 6 6.89 1.23 -6.05
C LEU A 6 7.02 0.62 -7.45
N HIS A 7 6.65 -0.65 -7.65
CA HIS A 7 6.64 -1.31 -8.97
C HIS A 7 5.39 -0.99 -9.80
N GLN A 8 4.36 -0.32 -9.25
CA GLN A 8 3.12 -0.03 -9.96
C GLN A 8 3.26 1.07 -11.03
N GLY A 9 4.25 1.96 -10.89
CA GLY A 9 4.50 3.02 -11.86
C GLY A 9 5.51 4.05 -11.36
N PRO A 10 6.21 4.75 -12.28
CA PRO A 10 7.21 5.77 -11.92
C PRO A 10 6.59 7.03 -11.30
N ASP A 11 5.28 7.21 -11.44
CA ASP A 11 4.47 8.30 -10.90
C ASP A 11 3.88 7.99 -9.51
N ILE A 12 4.13 6.80 -8.97
CA ILE A 12 3.66 6.38 -7.65
C ILE A 12 4.70 6.73 -6.58
N ALA A 13 4.39 7.71 -5.73
CA ALA A 13 5.21 8.11 -4.58
C ALA A 13 4.50 7.79 -3.25
N PRO A 14 4.81 6.64 -2.60
CA PRO A 14 4.19 6.30 -1.32
C PRO A 14 4.71 7.20 -0.19
N ILE A 15 3.81 7.61 0.72
CA ILE A 15 4.13 8.47 1.87
C ILE A 15 3.85 7.70 3.18
N PRO A 16 4.65 6.67 3.52
CA PRO A 16 4.40 5.88 4.71
C PRO A 16 4.70 6.67 5.99
N GLY A 17 3.71 6.79 6.87
CA GLY A 17 3.88 7.35 8.21
C GLY A 17 4.25 6.27 9.23
N THR A 18 5.23 6.55 10.10
CA THR A 18 5.56 5.71 11.25
C THR A 18 6.16 6.54 12.38
N THR A 19 5.99 6.10 13.62
CA THR A 19 6.59 6.71 14.81
C THR A 19 7.85 5.99 15.29
N LYS A 20 8.20 4.84 14.68
CA LYS A 20 9.33 4.00 15.08
C LYS A 20 10.47 4.13 14.08
N ALA A 21 11.66 4.48 14.57
CA ALA A 21 12.86 4.64 13.74
C ALA A 21 13.20 3.38 12.94
N SER A 22 13.12 2.20 13.56
CA SER A 22 13.38 0.91 12.87
C SER A 22 12.44 0.66 11.69
N ARG A 23 11.22 1.20 11.72
CA ARG A 23 10.28 1.11 10.60
C ARG A 23 10.63 2.07 9.47
N VAL A 24 11.28 3.20 9.76
CA VAL A 24 11.80 4.08 8.72
C VAL A 24 12.88 3.37 7.93
N GLU A 25 13.82 2.71 8.62
CA GLU A 25 14.89 1.93 7.98
C GLU A 25 14.33 0.79 7.12
N GLU A 26 13.36 0.02 7.65
CA GLU A 26 12.66 -1.03 6.90
C GLU A 26 11.94 -0.48 5.66
N ASN A 27 11.24 0.65 5.80
CA ASN A 27 10.52 1.28 4.70
C ASN A 27 11.45 1.78 3.60
N ILE A 28 12.61 2.34 3.96
CA ILE A 28 13.64 2.78 3.01
C ILE A 28 14.18 1.56 2.25
N GLY A 29 14.49 0.46 2.96
CA GLY A 29 14.99 -0.76 2.31
C GLY A 29 14.05 -1.38 1.27
N ALA A 30 12.77 -0.97 1.24
CA ALA A 30 11.83 -1.42 0.21
C ALA A 30 12.22 -0.98 -1.21
N VAL A 31 13.06 0.06 -1.38
CA VAL A 31 13.53 0.51 -2.71
C VAL A 31 14.51 -0.47 -3.35
N ASP A 32 15.21 -1.26 -2.54
CA ASP A 32 16.22 -2.23 -2.99
C ASP A 32 15.61 -3.61 -3.28
N VAL A 33 14.33 -3.81 -2.95
CA VAL A 33 13.62 -5.07 -3.16
C VAL A 33 13.19 -5.17 -4.62
N VAL A 34 13.82 -6.09 -5.36
CA VAL A 34 13.43 -6.42 -6.74
C VAL A 34 12.37 -7.51 -6.72
N LEU A 35 11.22 -7.24 -7.34
CA LEU A 35 10.15 -8.22 -7.52
C LEU A 35 10.16 -8.73 -8.97
N SER A 36 10.17 -10.05 -9.15
CA SER A 36 10.06 -10.63 -10.48
C SER A 36 8.62 -10.51 -11.02
N PRO A 37 8.41 -10.66 -12.34
CA PRO A 37 7.06 -10.72 -12.89
C PRO A 37 6.17 -11.81 -12.28
N ASP A 38 6.77 -12.94 -11.86
CA ASP A 38 6.05 -14.00 -11.14
C ASP A 38 5.61 -13.55 -9.75
N ASP A 39 6.50 -12.88 -8.99
CA ASP A 39 6.17 -12.34 -7.67
C ASP A 39 5.02 -11.34 -7.76
N LEU A 40 5.08 -10.43 -8.74
CA LEU A 40 4.01 -9.45 -8.98
C LEU A 40 2.68 -10.13 -9.29
N SER A 41 2.70 -11.16 -10.13
CA SER A 41 1.52 -11.94 -10.50
C SER A 41 0.93 -12.67 -9.29
N ARG A 42 1.78 -13.27 -8.45
CA ARG A 42 1.37 -13.96 -7.22
C ARG A 42 0.78 -12.99 -6.19
N ILE A 43 1.37 -11.80 -6.04
CA ILE A 43 0.85 -10.76 -5.14
C ILE A 43 -0.53 -10.27 -5.63
N ALA A 44 -0.69 -10.03 -6.93
CA ALA A 44 -1.97 -9.62 -7.51
C ALA A 44 -3.05 -10.69 -7.33
N ALA A 45 -2.71 -11.97 -7.48
CA ALA A 45 -3.64 -13.07 -7.27
C ALA A 45 -4.04 -13.26 -5.80
N ALA A 46 -3.21 -12.83 -4.85
CA ALA A 46 -3.47 -12.99 -3.42
C ALA A 46 -4.54 -12.02 -2.89
N VAL A 47 -4.73 -10.87 -3.53
CA VAL A 47 -5.76 -9.87 -3.17
C VAL A 47 -6.56 -9.53 -4.42
N PRO A 48 -7.62 -10.28 -4.74
CA PRO A 48 -8.47 -9.97 -5.87
C PRO A 48 -9.15 -8.60 -5.67
N GLU A 49 -9.34 -7.83 -6.74
CA GLU A 49 -9.96 -6.50 -6.67
C GLU A 49 -11.34 -6.53 -6.01
N THR A 50 -12.07 -7.64 -6.15
CA THR A 50 -13.38 -7.87 -5.54
C THR A 50 -13.32 -8.16 -4.03
N ALA A 51 -12.14 -8.33 -3.44
CA ALA A 51 -11.99 -8.61 -2.01
C ALA A 51 -12.13 -7.35 -1.14
N VAL A 52 -12.06 -6.16 -1.73
CA VAL A 52 -12.19 -4.88 -1.03
C VAL A 52 -13.45 -4.17 -1.53
N GLU A 53 -14.59 -4.58 -0.99
CA GLU A 53 -15.86 -3.85 -1.16
C GLU A 53 -16.16 -3.04 0.11
N GLY A 54 -16.40 -1.74 -0.04
CA GLY A 54 -16.77 -0.87 1.08
C GLY A 54 -16.47 0.61 0.85
N GLU A 55 -17.08 1.46 1.66
CA GLU A 55 -16.87 2.91 1.63
C GLU A 55 -15.57 3.32 2.34
N ARG A 56 -15.01 4.49 2.00
CA ARG A 56 -13.77 5.01 2.61
C ARG A 56 -13.87 5.16 4.13
N TYR A 57 -15.07 5.42 4.65
CA TYR A 57 -15.36 5.47 6.07
C TYR A 57 -16.59 4.60 6.35
N SER A 58 -16.76 4.18 7.60
CA SER A 58 -18.07 3.70 8.05
C SER A 58 -19.11 4.81 7.91
N GLU A 59 -20.40 4.46 7.87
CA GLU A 59 -21.51 5.44 7.85
C GLU A 59 -21.34 6.52 8.93
N ALA A 60 -20.96 6.10 10.15
CA ALA A 60 -20.69 7.01 11.26
C ALA A 60 -19.50 7.95 10.98
N GLY A 61 -18.44 7.47 10.31
CA GLY A 61 -17.29 8.28 9.92
C GLY A 61 -17.62 9.26 8.79
N LEU A 62 -18.45 8.86 7.82
CA LEU A 62 -18.96 9.73 6.75
C LEU A 62 -19.78 10.90 7.30
N ALA A 63 -20.62 10.64 8.31
CA ALA A 63 -21.42 11.69 8.94
C ALA A 63 -20.57 12.80 9.60
N MET A 64 -19.29 12.54 9.91
CA MET A 64 -18.37 13.46 10.56
C MET A 64 -17.53 14.31 9.58
N VAL A 65 -17.52 13.99 8.29
CA VAL A 65 -16.69 14.69 7.29
C VAL A 65 -17.29 16.07 6.98
N GLY A 66 -16.48 17.13 7.10
CA GLY A 66 -16.86 18.50 6.71
C GLY A 66 -17.75 19.25 7.69
N ARG A 67 -17.87 18.77 8.93
CA ARG A 67 -18.54 19.49 10.03
C ARG A 67 -17.58 20.44 10.74
#